data_AF-A0A1Y1Q2M2-F1
#
_entry.id   AF-A0A1Y1Q2M2-F1
#
_cell.length_a   1.000
_cell.length_b   1.000
_cell.length_c   1.000
_cell.angle_alpha   90.00
_cell.angle_beta   90.00
_cell.angle_gamma   90.00
#
_symmetry.space_group_name_H-M   'P 1'
#
loop_
_entity.id
_entity.type
_entity.pdbx_description
1 polymer ?
#
loop_
_entity_poly.entity_id
_entity_poly.type
_entity_poly.pdbx_seq_one_letter_code
_entity_poly.pdbx_strand_id
1 'polypeptide(L)' 'MQIRTQGLELLTRELGPVVMIRFLQQFELGRGDYSTERHQWLDGQTVADLLAQLRARPSR' A
#
# COMPACT_ATOMS: atom_id res chain seq x y z
N MET A 1 -8.29 -13.28 9.20
CA MET A 1 -7.44 -12.71 8.13
C MET A 1 -7.98 -13.00 6.72
N GLN A 2 -8.34 -14.24 6.39
CA GLN A 2 -8.73 -14.65 5.02
C GLN A 2 -9.96 -13.90 4.45
N ILE A 3 -11.03 -13.70 5.25
CA ILE A 3 -12.21 -12.94 4.84
C ILE A 3 -11.88 -11.48 4.50
N ARG A 4 -10.99 -10.86 5.29
CA ARG A 4 -10.57 -9.47 5.05
C ARG A 4 -9.84 -9.34 3.72
N THR A 5 -8.92 -10.26 3.43
CA THR A 5 -8.18 -10.26 2.16
C THR A 5 -9.13 -10.46 0.97
N GLN A 6 -10.03 -11.45 1.04
CA GLN A 6 -11.00 -11.71 -0.02
C GLN A 6 -11.96 -10.53 -0.22
N GLY A 7 -12.40 -9.87 0.87
CA GLY A 7 -13.22 -8.67 0.80
C GLY A 7 -12.51 -7.51 0.11
N LEU A 8 -11.23 -7.28 0.42
CA LEU A 8 -10.42 -6.25 -0.23
C LEU A 8 -10.21 -6.53 -1.71
N GLU A 9 -9.96 -7.79 -2.09
CA GLU A 9 -9.83 -8.19 -3.50
C GLU A 9 -11.12 -7.93 -4.28
N LEU A 10 -12.27 -8.30 -3.71
CA LEU A 10 -13.57 -8.08 -4.34
C LEU A 10 -13.86 -6.58 -4.49
N LEU A 11 -13.67 -5.79 -3.42
CA LEU A 11 -13.87 -4.34 -3.45
C LEU A 11 -12.94 -3.65 -4.45
N THR A 12 -11.68 -4.09 -4.54
CA THR A 12 -10.73 -3.57 -5.53
C THR A 12 -11.20 -3.88 -6.95
N ARG A 13 -11.69 -5.10 -7.20
CA ARG A 13 -12.18 -5.51 -8.53
C ARG A 13 -13.40 -4.71 -8.98
N GLU A 14 -14.35 -4.47 -8.07
CA GLU A 14 -15.62 -3.81 -8.42
C GLU A 14 -15.51 -2.27 -8.46
N LEU A 15 -14.71 -1.66 -7.58
CA LEU A 15 -14.64 -0.21 -7.43
C LEU A 15 -13.39 0.41 -8.08
N GLY A 16 -12.37 -0.40 -8.34
CA GLY A 16 -11.02 0.08 -8.62
C GLY A 16 -10.30 0.56 -7.35
N PRO A 17 -8.95 0.62 -7.36
CA PRO A 17 -8.16 0.83 -6.15
C PRO A 17 -8.38 2.21 -5.52
N VAL A 18 -8.55 3.26 -6.31
CA VAL A 18 -8.73 4.63 -5.80
C VAL A 18 -10.05 4.79 -5.04
N VAL A 19 -11.15 4.28 -5.62
CA VAL A 19 -12.47 4.36 -5.00
C VAL A 19 -12.56 3.43 -3.79
N MET A 20 -11.97 2.23 -3.88
CA MET A 20 -11.88 1.30 -2.75
C MET A 20 -11.19 1.94 -1.54
N ILE A 21 -10.03 2.61 -1.72
CA ILE A 21 -9.33 3.28 -0.62
C ILE A 21 -10.23 4.34 0.04
N ARG A 22 -10.87 5.20 -0.77
CA ARG A 22 -11.76 6.25 -0.26
C ARG A 22 -12.95 5.66 0.49
N PHE A 23 -13.54 4.58 -0.01
CA PHE A 23 -14.63 3.88 0.65
C PHE A 23 -14.20 3.35 2.02
N LEU A 24 -13.04 2.69 2.12
CA LEU A 24 -12.54 2.16 3.39
C LEU A 24 -12.26 3.28 4.41
N GLN A 25 -11.72 4.42 3.96
CA GLN A 25 -11.47 5.60 4.80
C GLN A 25 -12.74 6.20 5.42
N GLN A 26 -13.94 5.91 4.88
CA GLN A 26 -15.21 6.37 5.46
C GLN A 26 -15.61 5.57 6.71
N PHE A 27 -15.18 4.30 6.81
CA PHE A 27 -15.58 3.39 7.88
C PHE A 27 -14.43 3.10 8.86
N GLU A 28 -13.20 3.29 8.43
CA GLU A 28 -12.03 3.12 9.26
C GLU A 28 -11.27 4.43 9.42
N LEU A 29 -11.01 4.81 10.68
CA LEU A 29 -10.10 5.91 11.02
C LEU A 29 -8.65 5.65 10.58
N GLY A 30 -8.33 4.43 10.14
CA GLY A 30 -6.96 3.95 9.98
C GLY A 30 -6.26 3.82 11.33
N ARG A 31 -5.13 3.12 11.36
CA ARG A 31 -4.21 3.10 12.51
C ARG A 31 -2.78 3.18 11.99
N GLY A 32 -1.92 3.81 12.77
CA GLY A 32 -0.52 4.06 12.42
C GLY A 32 -0.26 5.54 12.17
N ASP A 33 0.98 5.95 12.44
CA ASP A 33 1.44 7.30 12.17
C ASP A 33 2.46 7.24 11.04
N TYR A 34 1.97 7.24 9.80
CA TYR A 34 2.86 7.16 8.63
C TYR A 34 3.86 8.32 8.58
N SER A 35 3.52 9.49 9.16
CA SER A 35 4.41 10.64 9.22
C SER A 35 5.64 10.34 10.07
N THR A 36 5.46 9.61 11.17
CA THR A 36 6.57 9.17 12.04
C THR A 36 7.23 7.89 11.52
N GLU A 37 6.44 6.89 11.15
CA GLU A 37 6.90 5.55 10.76
C GLU A 37 7.76 5.55 9.50
N ARG A 38 7.53 6.48 8.56
CA ARG A 38 8.32 6.57 7.32
C ARG A 38 9.82 6.74 7.60
N HIS A 39 10.19 7.47 8.64
CA HIS A 39 11.58 7.82 8.92
C HIS A 39 12.44 6.61 9.30
N GLN A 40 11.82 5.51 9.74
CA GLN A 40 12.53 4.30 10.14
C GLN A 40 13.20 3.58 8.96
N TRP A 41 12.75 3.80 7.73
CA TRP A 41 13.23 3.06 6.56
C TRP A 41 13.35 3.89 5.28
N LEU A 42 12.58 4.96 5.10
CA LEU A 42 12.63 5.79 3.88
C LEU A 42 13.80 6.77 3.85
N ASP A 43 14.26 7.27 5.01
CA ASP A 43 15.30 8.30 5.06
C ASP A 43 16.65 7.80 4.54
N GLY A 44 16.91 6.50 4.70
CA GLY A 44 18.11 5.84 4.18
C GLY A 44 18.01 5.44 2.69
N GLN A 45 16.90 5.74 2.01
CA GLN A 45 16.64 5.24 0.67
C GLN A 45 16.70 6.35 -0.39
N THR A 46 17.52 6.14 -1.42
CA THR A 46 17.55 7.05 -2.56
C THR A 46 16.64 6.56 -3.69
N VAL A 47 16.22 7.49 -4.55
CA VAL A 47 15.49 7.14 -5.79
C VAL A 47 16.32 6.20 -6.67
N ALA A 48 17.65 6.36 -6.68
CA ALA A 48 18.54 5.48 -7.43
C ALA A 48 18.50 4.03 -6.91
N ASP A 49 18.51 3.85 -5.58
CA ASP A 49 18.40 2.51 -4.97
C ASP A 49 17.07 1.84 -5.31
N LEU A 50 15.97 2.60 -5.25
CA LEU A 50 14.64 2.10 -5.61
C LEU A 50 14.57 1.66 -7.08
N LEU A 51 15.16 2.43 -7.99
CA LEU A 51 15.23 2.09 -9.41
C LEU A 51 16.09 0.85 -9.65
N ALA A 52 17.20 0.69 -8.93
CA ALA A 52 18.04 -0.50 -9.01
C ALA A 52 17.28 -1.75 -8.55
N GLN A 53 16.53 -1.66 -7.44
CA GLN A 53 15.70 -2.75 -6.92
C GLN A 53 14.59 -3.16 -7.90
N LEU A 54 13.91 -2.19 -8.52
CA LEU A 54 12.86 -2.46 -9.51
C LEU A 54 13.41 -3.21 -10.72
N ARG A 55 14.61 -2.85 -11.20
CA ARG A 55 15.27 -3.52 -12.34
C ARG A 55 15.76 -4.92 -11.98
N ALA A 56 16.16 -5.14 -10.73
CA ALA A 56 16.63 -6.44 -10.25
C ALA A 56 15.50 -7.45 -9.99
N ARG A 57 14.24 -6.99 -9.85
CA ARG A 57 13.09 -7.87 -9.65
C ARG A 57 12.62 -8.41 -11.01
N PRO A 58 12.59 -9.73 -11.24
CA PRO A 58 12.00 -10.28 -12.45
C PRO A 58 10.51 -9.92 -12.47
N SER A 59 10.04 -9.41 -13.60
CA SER A 59 8.61 -9.27 -13.89
C SER A 59 7.95 -10.64 -13.73
N ARG A 60 7.14 -10.78 -12.68
CA ARG A 60 6.23 -11.91 -12.47
C ARG A 60 4.96 -11.70 -13.27
#